data_AF-A0A0Q6JTA4-F1
#
_entry.id   AF-A0A0Q6JTA4-F1
#
_cell.length_a   1.000
_cell.length_b   1.000
_cell.length_c   1.000
_cell.angle_alpha   90.00
_cell.angle_beta   90.00
_cell.angle_gamma   90.00
#
_symmetry.space_group_name_H-M   'P 1'
#
loop_
_entity.id
_entity.type
_entity.pdbx_description
1 polymer ?
#
loop_
_entity_poly.entity_id
_entity_poly.type
_entity_poly.pdbx_seq_one_letter_code
_entity_poly.pdbx_strand_id
1 'polypeptide(L)'
;MTPSNGGPVSARERARRANAQRLSDAQLRLKNQEQDLISYFDATRDEQKINDDVTSRIERLRRDAETKLDATRERRARALAELKKRGETYASIAALVDLSVPEATRLVKSTMAARATVRSNVDPAAENDAGGTSSTEESVESPGDSASITAAEPSRDEDSWADGQGGRSIAVGGERP
;
A
#
# COMPACT_ATOMS: atom_id res chain seq x y z
N MET A 1 63.64 -48.70 -2.17
CA MET A 1 63.33 -48.45 -0.76
C MET A 1 63.42 -46.96 -0.52
N THR A 2 62.28 -46.28 -0.36
CA THR A 2 62.21 -44.84 -0.06
C THR A 2 62.34 -44.63 1.45
N PRO A 3 63.22 -43.75 1.93
CA PRO A 3 63.35 -43.51 3.37
C PRO A 3 62.14 -42.72 3.87
N SER A 4 61.49 -43.30 4.86
CA SER A 4 60.41 -42.71 5.67
C SER A 4 60.92 -41.46 6.39
N ASN A 5 60.74 -40.28 5.79
CA ASN A 5 60.99 -38.98 6.45
C ASN A 5 59.84 -38.63 7.40
N GLY A 6 59.80 -39.33 8.54
CA GLY A 6 58.84 -39.12 9.62
C GLY A 6 59.55 -39.08 10.97
N GLY A 7 60.56 -38.23 11.13
CA GLY A 7 61.23 -38.03 12.42
C GLY A 7 60.30 -37.35 13.45
N PRO A 8 60.50 -37.57 14.76
CA PRO A 8 59.66 -36.99 15.80
C PRO A 8 59.64 -35.47 15.69
N VAL A 9 58.45 -34.91 15.48
CA VAL A 9 58.22 -33.46 15.45
C VAL A 9 58.73 -32.88 16.77
N SER A 10 59.84 -32.13 16.73
CA SER A 10 60.41 -31.47 17.90
C SER A 10 59.34 -30.65 18.61
N ALA A 11 59.36 -30.62 19.95
CA ALA A 11 58.40 -29.86 20.76
C ALA A 11 58.24 -28.40 20.28
N ARG A 12 59.33 -27.82 19.74
CA ARG A 12 59.34 -26.48 19.13
C ARG A 12 58.51 -26.38 17.85
N GLU A 13 58.57 -27.39 16.99
CA GLU A 13 57.81 -27.45 15.74
C GLU A 13 56.31 -27.64 16.03
N ARG A 14 55.97 -28.45 17.02
CA ARG A 14 54.59 -28.63 17.50
C ARG A 14 54.03 -27.34 18.10
N ALA A 15 54.81 -26.62 18.90
CA ALA A 15 54.42 -25.33 19.46
C ALA A 15 54.19 -24.26 18.38
N ARG A 16 55.04 -24.22 17.35
CA ARG A 16 54.85 -23.30 16.20
C ARG A 16 53.56 -23.59 15.44
N ARG A 17 53.28 -24.86 15.12
CA ARG A 17 52.03 -25.25 14.44
C ARG A 17 50.79 -24.92 15.26
N ALA A 18 50.82 -25.22 16.57
CA ALA A 18 49.72 -24.88 17.47
C ALA A 18 49.46 -23.37 17.54
N ASN A 19 50.52 -22.54 17.57
CA ASN A 19 50.36 -21.08 17.55
C ASN A 19 49.86 -20.57 16.21
N ALA A 20 50.35 -21.09 15.08
CA ALA A 20 49.86 -20.73 13.76
C ALA A 20 48.37 -21.06 13.60
N GLN A 21 47.94 -22.23 14.08
CA GLN A 21 46.54 -22.64 14.07
C GLN A 21 45.66 -21.75 14.97
N ARG A 22 46.13 -21.42 16.18
CA ARG A 22 45.42 -20.48 17.06
C ARG A 22 45.24 -19.11 16.41
N LEU A 23 46.27 -18.63 15.69
CA LEU A 23 46.20 -17.35 14.98
C LEU A 23 45.22 -17.43 13.79
N SER A 24 45.22 -18.51 13.02
CA SER A 24 44.25 -18.68 11.93
C SER A 24 42.82 -18.79 12.43
N ASP A 25 42.59 -19.53 13.51
CA ASP A 25 41.26 -19.70 14.10
C ASP A 25 40.74 -18.38 14.68
N ALA A 26 41.62 -17.60 15.32
CA ALA A 26 41.28 -16.26 15.80
C ALA A 26 40.91 -15.31 14.66
N GLN A 27 41.67 -15.32 13.55
CA GLN A 27 41.36 -14.51 12.37
C GLN A 27 40.03 -14.92 11.73
N LEU A 28 39.77 -16.22 11.61
CA LEU A 28 38.51 -16.71 11.06
C LEU A 28 37.33 -16.33 11.95
N ARG A 29 37.49 -16.43 13.27
CA ARG A 29 36.46 -16.01 14.23
C ARG A 29 36.12 -14.52 14.09
N LEU A 30 37.14 -13.67 13.97
CA LEU A 30 36.93 -12.23 13.78
C LEU A 30 36.17 -11.92 12.49
N LYS A 31 36.51 -12.60 11.38
CA LYS A 31 35.80 -12.44 10.10
C LYS A 31 34.35 -12.88 10.19
N ASN A 32 34.09 -14.02 10.84
CA ASN A 32 32.71 -14.49 11.03
C ASN A 32 31.91 -13.52 11.90
N GLN A 33 32.52 -13.03 13.00
CA GLN A 33 31.90 -12.02 13.86
C GLN A 33 31.58 -10.73 13.10
N GLU A 34 32.50 -10.26 12.25
CA GLU A 34 32.26 -9.09 11.40
C GLU A 34 31.06 -9.31 10.48
N GLN A 35 31.02 -10.45 9.79
CA GLN A 35 29.92 -10.78 8.89
C GLN A 35 28.57 -10.92 9.62
N ASP A 36 28.58 -11.56 10.80
CA ASP A 36 27.38 -11.72 11.63
C ASP A 36 26.85 -10.35 12.09
N LEU A 37 27.76 -9.44 12.48
CA LEU A 37 27.39 -8.08 12.88
C LEU A 37 26.83 -7.26 11.70
N ILE A 38 27.46 -7.34 10.52
CA ILE A 38 26.93 -6.69 9.31
C ILE A 38 25.52 -7.19 9.03
N SER A 39 25.33 -8.52 9.03
CA SER A 39 24.03 -9.13 8.76
C SER A 39 22.98 -8.71 9.79
N TYR A 40 23.35 -8.61 11.07
CA TYR A 40 22.48 -8.13 12.13
C TYR A 40 22.07 -6.66 11.93
N PHE A 41 23.01 -5.77 11.60
CA PHE A 41 22.69 -4.36 11.39
C PHE A 41 21.88 -4.12 10.12
N ASP A 42 22.16 -4.85 9.04
CA ASP A 42 21.34 -4.81 7.83
C ASP A 42 19.91 -5.29 8.12
N ALA A 43 19.74 -6.41 8.84
CA ALA A 43 18.44 -6.89 9.25
C ALA A 43 17.68 -5.88 10.13
N THR A 44 18.38 -5.24 11.08
CA THR A 44 17.79 -4.20 11.95
C THR A 44 17.33 -2.98 11.14
N ARG A 45 18.14 -2.55 10.18
CA ARG A 45 17.80 -1.44 9.28
C ARG A 45 16.58 -1.80 8.42
N ASP A 46 16.56 -3.01 7.90
CA ASP A 46 15.49 -3.45 7.01
C ASP A 46 14.18 -3.67 7.79
N GLU A 47 14.24 -4.16 9.04
CA GLU A 47 13.11 -4.18 9.97
C GLU A 47 12.53 -2.79 10.18
N GLN A 48 13.37 -1.78 10.46
CA GLN A 48 12.91 -0.41 10.64
C GLN A 48 12.24 0.13 9.38
N LYS A 49 12.84 -0.07 8.20
CA LYS A 49 12.25 0.34 6.92
C LYS A 49 10.88 -0.30 6.69
N ILE A 50 10.76 -1.60 6.96
CA ILE A 50 9.49 -2.31 6.81
C ILE A 50 8.43 -1.69 7.73
N ASN A 51 8.77 -1.39 8.99
CA ASN A 51 7.85 -0.76 9.92
C ASN A 51 7.41 0.63 9.47
N ASP A 52 8.34 1.45 8.96
CA ASP A 52 8.05 2.79 8.45
C ASP A 52 7.15 2.74 7.20
N ASP A 53 7.41 1.80 6.30
CA ASP A 53 6.62 1.59 5.09
C ASP A 53 5.19 1.12 5.42
N VAL A 54 5.05 0.17 6.34
CA VAL A 54 3.74 -0.32 6.80
C VAL A 54 2.95 0.81 7.47
N THR A 55 3.59 1.58 8.34
CA THR A 55 2.95 2.72 9.01
C THR A 55 2.46 3.74 7.98
N SER A 56 3.32 4.13 7.04
CA SER A 56 3.00 5.08 5.98
C SER A 56 1.83 4.58 5.10
N ARG A 57 1.81 3.28 4.78
CA ARG A 57 0.76 2.67 3.96
C ARG A 57 -0.58 2.60 4.70
N ILE A 58 -0.57 2.26 5.99
CA ILE A 58 -1.77 2.24 6.83
C ILE A 58 -2.36 3.65 6.93
N GLU A 59 -1.52 4.66 7.18
CA GLU A 59 -2.00 6.04 7.24
C GLU A 59 -2.62 6.51 5.93
N ARG A 60 -1.96 6.21 4.81
CA ARG A 60 -2.51 6.52 3.49
C ARG A 60 -3.86 5.84 3.28
N LEU A 61 -3.96 4.54 3.58
CA LEU A 61 -5.20 3.80 3.43
C LEU A 61 -6.32 4.37 4.33
N ARG A 62 -5.99 4.77 5.55
CA ARG A 62 -6.93 5.44 6.46
C ARG A 62 -7.42 6.77 5.88
N ARG A 63 -6.51 7.61 5.37
CA ARG A 63 -6.88 8.89 4.73
C ARG A 63 -7.76 8.69 3.49
N ASP A 64 -7.40 7.72 2.64
CA ASP A 64 -8.17 7.40 1.44
C ASP A 64 -9.56 6.85 1.79
N ALA A 65 -9.66 6.01 2.82
CA ALA A 65 -10.92 5.47 3.32
C ALA A 65 -11.80 6.57 3.94
N GLU A 66 -11.24 7.45 4.77
CA GLU A 66 -12.00 8.56 5.38
C GLU A 66 -12.54 9.50 4.30
N THR A 67 -11.72 9.83 3.30
CA THR A 67 -12.14 10.66 2.17
C THR A 67 -13.32 10.03 1.41
N LYS A 68 -13.28 8.71 1.18
CA LYS A 68 -14.38 7.98 0.52
C LYS A 68 -15.63 7.91 1.40
N LEU A 69 -15.47 7.73 2.71
CA LEU A 69 -16.57 7.74 3.66
C LEU A 69 -17.23 9.11 3.70
N ASP A 70 -16.46 10.19 3.75
CA ASP A 70 -16.97 11.55 3.74
C ASP A 70 -17.69 11.88 2.44
N ALA A 71 -17.13 11.52 1.29
CA ALA A 71 -17.82 11.67 -0.01
C ALA A 71 -19.16 10.90 -0.04
N THR A 72 -19.21 9.72 0.58
CA THR A 72 -20.44 8.91 0.66
C THR A 72 -21.45 9.51 1.64
N ARG A 73 -21.00 9.96 2.83
CA ARG A 73 -21.82 10.68 3.82
C ARG A 73 -22.41 11.95 3.21
N GLU A 74 -21.62 12.70 2.47
CA GLU A 74 -22.07 13.90 1.78
C GLU A 74 -23.10 13.56 0.70
N ARG A 75 -22.86 12.53 -0.13
CA ARG A 75 -23.83 12.08 -1.14
C ARG A 75 -25.16 11.66 -0.51
N ARG A 76 -25.12 10.92 0.61
CA ARG A 76 -26.32 10.54 1.37
C ARG A 76 -27.07 11.77 1.87
N ALA A 77 -26.38 12.71 2.50
CA ALA A 77 -26.99 13.91 3.06
C ALA A 77 -27.57 14.82 1.95
N ARG A 78 -26.90 14.91 0.79
CA ARG A 78 -27.41 15.58 -0.41
C ARG A 78 -28.72 14.95 -0.90
N ALA A 79 -28.83 13.62 -0.93
CA ALA A 79 -30.06 12.95 -1.32
C ALA A 79 -31.23 13.29 -0.38
N LEU A 80 -30.99 13.33 0.95
CA LEU A 80 -32.02 13.75 1.92
C LEU A 80 -32.44 15.21 1.70
N ALA A 81 -31.51 16.11 1.38
CA ALA A 81 -31.83 17.49 1.08
C ALA A 81 -32.65 17.64 -0.22
N GLU A 82 -32.40 16.81 -1.24
CA GLU A 82 -33.22 16.79 -2.45
C GLU A 82 -34.64 16.25 -2.18
N LEU A 83 -34.81 15.24 -1.33
CA LEU A 83 -36.14 14.83 -0.86
C LEU A 83 -36.87 15.99 -0.19
N LYS A 84 -36.17 16.75 0.67
CA LYS A 84 -36.76 17.91 1.33
C LYS A 84 -37.22 18.98 0.33
N LYS A 85 -36.44 19.25 -0.71
CA LYS A 85 -36.80 20.20 -1.77
C LYS A 85 -38.02 19.77 -2.59
N ARG A 86 -38.26 18.47 -2.73
CA ARG A 86 -39.43 17.92 -3.42
C ARG A 86 -40.73 18.01 -2.60
N GLY A 87 -40.66 18.49 -1.36
CA GLY A 87 -41.83 18.71 -0.50
C GLY A 87 -41.95 17.73 0.66
N GLU A 88 -41.06 16.73 0.77
CA GLU A 88 -41.11 15.77 1.88
C GLU A 88 -40.94 16.46 3.25
N THR A 89 -41.59 15.91 4.27
CA THR A 89 -41.46 16.39 5.65
C THR A 89 -40.27 15.72 6.34
N TYR A 90 -39.70 16.35 7.38
CA TYR A 90 -38.61 15.74 8.14
C TYR A 90 -38.99 14.39 8.77
N ALA A 91 -40.27 14.23 9.17
CA ALA A 91 -40.78 12.97 9.69
C ALA A 91 -40.90 11.89 8.61
N SER A 92 -41.40 12.25 7.42
CA SER A 92 -41.45 11.34 6.25
C SER A 92 -40.05 10.88 5.84
N ILE A 93 -39.10 11.82 5.72
CA ILE A 93 -37.71 11.51 5.39
C ILE A 93 -37.12 10.56 6.44
N ALA A 94 -37.31 10.85 7.73
CA ALA A 94 -36.81 10.01 8.83
C ALA A 94 -37.35 8.58 8.76
N ALA A 95 -38.64 8.41 8.48
CA ALA A 95 -39.27 7.11 8.32
C ALA A 95 -38.77 6.35 7.07
N LEU A 96 -38.46 7.06 5.97
CA LEU A 96 -37.98 6.43 4.73
C LEU A 96 -36.56 5.87 4.82
N VAL A 97 -35.73 6.39 5.72
CA VAL A 97 -34.30 6.03 5.82
C VAL A 97 -33.93 5.45 7.19
N ASP A 98 -34.93 5.08 7.99
CA ASP A 98 -34.77 4.52 9.34
C ASP A 98 -33.82 5.33 10.23
N LEU A 99 -33.97 6.66 10.18
CA LEU A 99 -33.24 7.58 11.06
C LEU A 99 -34.20 8.24 12.04
N SER A 100 -33.67 8.71 13.17
CA SER A 100 -34.46 9.56 14.06
C SER A 100 -34.77 10.90 13.38
N VAL A 101 -35.96 11.47 13.65
CA VAL A 101 -36.34 12.81 13.17
C VAL A 101 -35.29 13.88 13.47
N PRO A 102 -34.69 13.98 14.67
CA PRO A 102 -33.64 14.96 14.93
C PRO A 102 -32.38 14.74 14.08
N GLU A 103 -31.96 13.50 13.84
CA GLU A 103 -30.80 13.21 13.00
C GLU A 103 -31.06 13.54 11.53
N ALA A 104 -32.21 13.13 10.99
CA ALA A 104 -32.61 13.47 9.63
C ALA A 104 -32.70 14.99 9.45
N THR A 105 -33.27 15.70 10.42
CA THR A 105 -33.34 17.16 10.42
C THR A 105 -31.96 17.80 10.44
N ARG A 106 -31.05 17.32 11.30
CA ARG A 106 -29.67 17.82 11.40
C ARG A 106 -28.93 17.66 10.07
N LEU A 107 -29.00 16.48 9.46
CA LEU A 107 -28.35 16.17 8.18
C LEU A 107 -28.87 17.03 7.03
N VAL A 108 -30.20 17.21 6.94
CA VAL A 108 -30.80 18.04 5.89
C VAL A 108 -30.41 19.51 6.08
N LYS A 109 -30.54 20.05 7.30
CA LYS A 109 -30.20 21.45 7.58
C LYS A 109 -28.73 21.75 7.36
N SER A 110 -27.82 20.90 7.86
CA SER A 110 -26.38 21.09 7.69
C SER A 110 -25.99 21.08 6.21
N THR A 111 -26.59 20.17 5.43
CA THR A 111 -26.32 20.07 3.99
C THR A 111 -26.88 21.24 3.22
N MET A 112 -28.09 21.71 3.54
CA MET A 112 -28.67 22.89 2.89
C MET A 112 -27.88 24.16 3.22
N ALA A 113 -27.42 24.32 4.46
CA ALA A 113 -26.58 25.44 4.87
C ALA A 113 -25.21 25.44 4.17
N ALA A 114 -24.53 24.29 4.12
CA ALA A 114 -23.26 24.14 3.40
C ALA A 114 -23.40 24.44 1.89
N ARG A 115 -24.56 24.13 1.30
CA ARG A 115 -24.81 24.45 -0.11
C ARG A 115 -25.09 25.92 -0.37
N ALA A 116 -25.66 26.63 0.61
CA ALA A 116 -25.87 28.06 0.52
C ALA A 116 -24.53 28.81 0.51
N THR A 117 -23.56 28.38 1.31
CA THR A 117 -22.22 28.99 1.35
C THR A 117 -21.37 28.69 0.11
N VAL A 118 -21.51 27.51 -0.48
CA VAL A 118 -20.82 27.17 -1.75
C VAL A 118 -21.38 27.94 -2.94
N ARG A 119 -22.68 28.22 -2.98
CA ARG A 119 -23.31 28.99 -4.07
C ARG A 119 -23.00 30.48 -4.05
N SER A 120 -22.65 31.04 -2.89
CA SER A 120 -22.29 32.46 -2.77
C SER A 120 -20.84 32.78 -3.14
N ASN A 121 -20.03 31.78 -3.49
CA ASN A 121 -18.59 31.95 -3.76
C ASN A 121 -18.18 31.63 -5.21
N VAL A 122 -19.15 31.61 -6.13
CA VAL A 122 -18.92 31.46 -7.58
C VAL A 122 -19.21 32.80 -8.25
N ASP A 123 -18.17 33.64 -8.35
CA ASP A 123 -18.18 34.86 -9.17
C ASP A 123 -18.12 34.49 -10.66
N PRO A 124 -18.95 35.10 -11.54
CA PRO A 124 -18.86 34.89 -12.98
C PRO A 124 -17.83 35.85 -13.58
N ALA A 125 -16.59 35.40 -13.76
CA ALA A 125 -15.65 36.11 -14.63
C ALA A 125 -15.99 35.81 -16.11
N ALA A 126 -16.90 36.60 -16.67
CA ALA A 126 -17.15 36.67 -18.10
C ALA A 126 -16.29 37.77 -18.75
N GLU A 127 -15.35 37.33 -19.58
CA GLU A 127 -14.96 37.83 -20.91
C GLU A 127 -15.22 39.29 -21.33
N ASN A 128 -14.15 39.96 -21.77
CA ASN A 128 -13.96 40.95 -22.87
C ASN A 128 -12.76 41.87 -22.50
N ASP A 129 -11.88 42.39 -23.34
CA ASP A 129 -11.50 42.26 -24.76
C ASP A 129 -10.28 43.23 -24.94
N ALA A 130 -9.47 42.99 -25.98
CA ALA A 130 -8.63 43.94 -26.72
C ALA A 130 -7.16 44.29 -26.29
N GLY A 131 -6.24 44.02 -27.23
CA GLY A 131 -4.97 44.73 -27.48
C GLY A 131 -3.73 43.81 -27.51
N GLY A 132 -3.30 43.23 -28.64
CA GLY A 132 -2.48 43.85 -29.71
C GLY A 132 -0.99 43.90 -29.33
N THR A 133 -0.07 43.08 -29.85
CA THR A 133 0.65 43.23 -31.15
C THR A 133 1.61 42.01 -31.35
N SER A 134 1.64 41.38 -32.54
CA SER A 134 2.75 41.40 -33.56
C SER A 134 4.07 40.70 -33.11
N SER A 135 4.79 39.81 -33.82
CA SER A 135 4.83 39.28 -35.20
C SER A 135 6.00 38.24 -35.28
N THR A 136 5.82 37.12 -36.02
CA THR A 136 6.67 36.65 -37.17
C THR A 136 8.09 36.12 -36.78
N GLU A 137 8.59 34.89 -37.05
CA GLU A 137 8.71 33.98 -38.22
C GLU A 137 9.20 32.60 -37.71
N GLU A 138 8.72 31.44 -38.16
CA GLU A 138 9.02 30.66 -39.39
C GLU A 138 9.85 29.39 -39.07
N SER A 139 9.46 28.30 -39.73
CA SER A 139 10.29 27.25 -40.30
C SER A 139 10.14 25.82 -39.74
N VAL A 140 9.28 25.05 -40.43
CA VAL A 140 9.45 23.71 -41.04
C VAL A 140 10.50 22.80 -40.36
N GLU A 141 10.21 21.57 -39.93
CA GLU A 141 10.11 20.40 -40.81
C GLU A 141 9.63 19.14 -40.07
N SER A 142 8.68 18.44 -40.67
CA SER A 142 8.35 17.02 -40.47
C SER A 142 8.56 16.37 -41.84
N PRO A 143 9.06 15.11 -41.95
CA PRO A 143 8.14 13.97 -41.99
C PRO A 143 8.75 12.60 -41.61
N GLY A 144 7.90 11.57 -41.53
CA GLY A 144 8.30 10.15 -41.61
C GLY A 144 7.76 9.32 -40.45
N ASP A 145 6.46 9.04 -40.33
CA ASP A 145 5.60 8.19 -41.17
C ASP A 145 5.67 6.70 -40.82
N SER A 146 4.48 6.16 -40.49
CA SER A 146 3.97 4.79 -40.70
C SER A 146 4.75 3.59 -40.14
N ALA A 147 4.16 2.48 -39.69
CA ALA A 147 2.81 1.97 -39.40
C ALA A 147 3.12 0.62 -38.68
N SER A 148 2.31 0.02 -37.81
CA SER A 148 1.15 -0.79 -38.17
C SER A 148 0.80 -1.64 -36.95
N ILE A 149 -0.46 -1.53 -36.54
CA ILE A 149 -1.39 -2.59 -36.13
C ILE A 149 -0.90 -4.05 -36.09
N THR A 150 -1.14 -4.71 -34.95
CA THR A 150 -1.75 -6.06 -34.94
C THR A 150 -2.54 -6.24 -33.66
N ALA A 151 -3.83 -6.52 -33.84
CA ALA A 151 -4.79 -6.87 -32.81
C ALA A 151 -4.56 -8.30 -32.31
N ALA A 152 -4.75 -8.52 -31.01
CA ALA A 152 -5.11 -9.82 -30.44
C ALA A 152 -5.68 -9.63 -29.02
N GLU A 153 -7.00 -9.76 -28.89
CA GLU A 153 -7.71 -10.26 -27.71
C GLU A 153 -8.45 -11.55 -28.19
N PRO A 154 -9.08 -12.36 -27.33
CA PRO A 154 -8.69 -12.90 -26.02
C PRO A 154 -8.95 -14.43 -25.95
N SER A 155 -8.40 -15.15 -24.98
CA SER A 155 -8.83 -16.55 -24.71
C SER A 155 -9.07 -16.82 -23.22
N ARG A 156 -10.36 -16.80 -22.86
CA ARG A 156 -11.10 -17.72 -21.96
C ARG A 156 -10.57 -19.17 -22.07
N ASP A 157 -10.59 -20.07 -21.10
CA ASP A 157 -11.40 -20.34 -19.90
C ASP A 157 -10.53 -21.16 -18.93
N GLU A 158 -10.70 -21.05 -17.61
CA GLU A 158 -10.68 -22.20 -16.68
C GLU A 158 -11.44 -21.81 -15.40
N ASP A 159 -12.74 -22.13 -15.41
CA ASP A 159 -13.55 -22.31 -14.23
C ASP A 159 -13.10 -23.59 -13.51
N SER A 160 -12.71 -23.49 -12.24
CA SER A 160 -12.66 -24.65 -11.34
C SER A 160 -13.21 -24.27 -9.97
N TRP A 161 -14.55 -24.22 -9.91
CA TRP A 161 -15.30 -24.38 -8.69
C TRP A 161 -15.58 -25.87 -8.49
N ALA A 162 -15.05 -26.45 -7.43
CA ALA A 162 -15.55 -27.69 -6.86
C ALA A 162 -15.78 -27.48 -5.36
N ASP A 163 -17.00 -27.08 -5.02
CA ASP A 163 -17.59 -27.25 -3.70
C ASP A 163 -17.76 -28.75 -3.39
N GLY A 164 -17.64 -29.15 -2.12
CA GLY A 164 -18.27 -30.40 -1.67
C GLY A 164 -17.64 -31.15 -0.51
N GLN A 165 -17.91 -30.68 0.71
CA GLN A 165 -18.35 -31.45 1.88
C GLN A 165 -17.71 -32.80 2.25
N GLY A 166 -17.24 -32.85 3.51
CA GLY A 166 -17.14 -34.04 4.35
C GLY A 166 -16.07 -33.79 5.40
N GLY A 167 -16.36 -33.51 6.67
CA GLY A 167 -17.26 -34.24 7.54
C GLY A 167 -16.48 -34.52 8.82
N ARG A 168 -16.79 -33.72 9.84
CA ARG A 168 -16.57 -33.90 11.29
C ARG A 168 -16.00 -35.27 11.71
N SER A 169 -14.95 -35.29 12.52
CA SER A 169 -14.85 -36.17 13.69
C SER A 169 -13.85 -35.62 14.71
N ILE A 170 -14.44 -34.98 15.71
CA ILE A 170 -13.95 -34.81 17.07
C ILE A 170 -13.66 -36.19 17.67
N ALA A 171 -12.45 -36.39 18.19
CA ALA A 171 -12.17 -37.42 19.18
C ALA A 171 -11.41 -36.77 20.34
N VAL A 172 -12.20 -36.27 21.30
CA VAL A 172 -11.83 -36.16 22.70
C VAL A 172 -11.96 -37.56 23.33
N GLY A 173 -11.01 -37.92 24.19
CA GLY A 173 -11.06 -39.09 25.05
C GLY A 173 -9.80 -39.93 24.89
N GLY A 174 -9.01 -40.23 25.92
CA GLY A 174 -9.21 -40.09 27.35
C GLY A 174 -7.97 -40.68 28.03
N GLU A 175 -7.91 -40.45 29.34
CA GLU A 175 -6.89 -40.90 30.29
C GLU A 175 -6.35 -42.33 30.12
N ARG A 176 -5.03 -42.46 30.36
CA ARG A 176 -4.27 -43.39 31.24
C ARG A 176 -4.73 -44.85 31.39
N PRO A 177 -3.79 -45.81 31.53
CA PRO A 177 -2.93 -45.94 32.73
C PRO A 177 -1.50 -45.42 32.57
#